data_AF-A0A2N4YPB7-F1
#
_entry.id   AF-A0A2N4YPB7-F1
#
_cell.length_a   1.000
_cell.length_b   1.000
_cell.length_c   1.000
_cell.angle_alpha   90.00
_cell.angle_beta   90.00
_cell.angle_gamma   90.00
#
_symmetry.space_group_name_H-M   'P 1'
#
loop_
_entity.id
_entity.type
_entity.pdbx_description
1 polymer ?
#
loop_
_entity_poly.entity_id
_entity_poly.type
_entity_poly.pdbx_seq_one_letter_code
_entity_poly.pdbx_strand_id
1 'polypeptide(L)' 'MSVFHSDLFRQQALIAGSWRDADDGTTLAVSNPSTGATLGQIPNMGRA' A
#
# COMPACT_ATOMS: atom_id res chain seq x y z
N MET A 1 -6.83 -18.45 -7.99
CA MET A 1 -7.05 -17.30 -7.07
C MET A 1 -5.96 -16.28 -7.35
N SER A 2 -6.32 -15.01 -7.56
CA SER A 2 -5.35 -13.94 -7.85
C SER A 2 -4.74 -13.40 -6.56
N VAL A 3 -3.43 -13.14 -6.55
CA VAL A 3 -2.72 -12.59 -5.38
C VAL A 3 -3.29 -11.23 -4.95
N PHE A 4 -3.88 -10.45 -5.88
CA PHE A 4 -4.51 -9.16 -5.57
C PHE A 4 -5.75 -9.28 -4.67
N HIS A 5 -6.33 -10.48 -4.51
CA HIS A 5 -7.49 -10.74 -3.66
C HIS A 5 -7.14 -11.62 -2.45
N SER A 6 -5.86 -11.68 -2.09
CA SER A 6 -5.33 -12.44 -0.96
C SER A 6 -4.92 -11.51 0.17
N ASP A 7 -4.96 -12.01 1.40
CA ASP A 7 -4.39 -11.37 2.59
C ASP A 7 -2.89 -11.05 2.49
N LEU A 8 -2.19 -11.63 1.51
CA LEU A 8 -0.79 -11.32 1.21
C LEU A 8 -0.63 -9.97 0.51
N PHE A 9 -1.63 -9.53 -0.27
CA PHE A 9 -1.58 -8.25 -0.96
C PHE A 9 -2.09 -7.15 -0.02
N ARG A 10 -1.16 -6.44 0.62
CA ARG A 10 -1.44 -5.40 1.61
C ARG A 10 -1.12 -4.01 1.07
N GLN A 11 -1.97 -3.06 1.46
CA GLN A 11 -1.90 -1.65 1.08
C GLN A 11 -1.83 -0.75 2.32
N GLN A 12 -1.28 -1.28 3.42
CA GLN A 12 -1.10 -0.63 4.72
C GLN A 12 0.31 -0.90 5.24
N ALA A 13 0.83 -0.07 6.15
CA ALA A 13 2.13 -0.32 6.78
C ALA A 13 1.95 -1.09 8.10
N LEU A 14 2.89 -2.00 8.40
CA LEU A 14 2.91 -2.71 9.67
C LEU A 14 3.78 -1.93 10.67
N ILE A 15 3.15 -1.28 11.66
CA ILE A 15 3.83 -0.48 12.67
C ILE A 15 3.42 -0.99 14.06
N ALA A 16 4.41 -1.38 14.87
CA ALA A 16 4.19 -1.94 16.20
C ALA A 16 3.17 -3.09 16.23
N GLY A 17 3.21 -3.97 15.22
CA GLY A 17 2.32 -5.13 15.12
C GLY A 17 0.89 -4.83 14.62
N SER A 18 0.58 -3.59 14.27
CA SER A 18 -0.72 -3.20 13.70
C SER A 18 -0.56 -2.72 12.27
N TRP A 19 -1.51 -3.09 11.40
CA TRP A 19 -1.65 -2.49 10.08
C TRP A 19 -2.27 -1.11 10.21
N ARG A 20 -1.63 -0.10 9.61
CA ARG A 20 -2.04 1.32 9.72
C ARG A 20 -1.94 2.02 8.38
N ASP A 21 -2.83 2.99 8.22
CA ASP A 21 -2.83 4.00 7.16
C ASP A 21 -2.02 5.23 7.62
N ALA A 22 -1.71 6.14 6.70
CA ALA A 22 -0.99 7.37 7.02
C ALA A 22 -1.86 8.27 7.91
N ASP A 23 -1.23 9.02 8.82
CA ASP A 23 -1.95 9.91 9.75
C ASP A 23 -2.79 10.98 9.03
N ASP A 24 -2.35 11.41 7.84
CA ASP A 24 -3.04 12.35 6.96
C ASP A 24 -3.91 11.68 5.88
N GLY A 25 -3.98 10.34 5.88
CA GLY A 25 -4.69 9.53 4.89
C GLY A 25 -4.06 9.54 3.49
N THR A 26 -2.88 10.14 3.31
CA THR A 26 -2.24 10.20 2.00
C THR A 26 -1.65 8.85 1.58
N THR A 27 -1.64 8.60 0.27
CA THR A 27 -1.18 7.32 -0.30
C THR A 27 -0.29 7.54 -1.51
N LEU A 28 0.56 6.55 -1.81
CA LEU A 28 1.44 6.50 -2.97
C LEU A 28 1.07 5.33 -3.86
N ALA A 29 0.97 5.60 -5.16
CA ALA A 29 0.71 4.57 -6.16
C ALA A 29 1.96 3.69 -6.37
N VAL A 30 1.76 2.38 -6.36
CA VAL A 30 2.77 1.40 -6.75
C VAL A 30 2.48 0.97 -8.18
N SER A 31 3.38 1.29 -9.09
CA SER A 31 3.24 0.98 -10.52
C SER A 31 4.22 -0.11 -10.95
N ASN A 32 3.78 -0.97 -11.86
CA ASN A 32 4.65 -1.94 -12.52
C ASN A 32 5.56 -1.23 -13.52
N PRO A 33 6.90 -1.26 -13.36
CA PRO A 33 7.81 -0.52 -14.22
C PRO A 33 7.86 -1.05 -15.66
N SER A 34 7.45 -2.30 -15.92
CA SER A 34 7.48 -2.86 -17.28
C SER A 34 6.23 -2.54 -18.11
N THR A 35 5.12 -2.18 -17.46
CA THR A 35 3.83 -1.91 -18.14
C THR A 35 3.23 -0.54 -17.84
N GLY A 36 3.71 0.13 -16.79
CA GLY A 36 3.11 1.36 -16.26
C GLY A 36 1.79 1.14 -15.50
N ALA A 37 1.29 -0.10 -15.41
CA ALA A 37 0.02 -0.38 -14.73
C ALA A 37 0.13 -0.17 -13.22
N THR A 38 -0.86 0.45 -12.60
CA THR A 38 -0.94 0.58 -11.13
C THR A 38 -1.35 -0.75 -10.52
N LEU A 39 -0.52 -1.24 -9.60
CA LEU A 39 -0.74 -2.49 -8.88
C LEU A 39 -1.60 -2.27 -7.62
N GLY A 40 -1.38 -1.14 -6.93
CA GLY A 40 -2.10 -0.77 -5.71
C GLY A 40 -1.58 0.55 -5.14
N GLN A 41 -2.02 0.87 -3.92
CA GLN A 41 -1.59 2.06 -3.18
C GLN A 41 -0.94 1.63 -1.85
N ILE A 42 0.01 2.41 -1.34
CA ILE A 42 0.56 2.24 0.01
C ILE A 42 0.38 3.55 0.79
N PRO A 43 0.30 3.52 2.13
CA PRO A 43 0.23 4.75 2.90
C PRO A 43 1.53 5.55 2.74
N ASN A 44 1.38 6.85 2.49
CA ASN A 44 2.48 7.79 2.43
C ASN A 44 2.86 8.24 3.85
N MET A 45 3.48 7.33 4.59
CA MET A 45 3.86 7.59 5.98
C MET A 45 4.89 8.72 6.05
N GLY A 46 4.70 9.64 6.97
CA GLY A 46 5.54 10.80 7.14
C GLY A 46 5.14 11.60 8.37
N ARG A 47 5.73 12.77 8.52
CA ARG A 47 5.31 13.74 9.53
C ARG A 47 4.17 14.57 8.91
N ALA A 48 3.02 14.62 9.58
CA ALA A 48 1.92 15.53 9.25
C ALA A 48 2.29 16.99 9.52
#